data_AF-W3VLV5-F1
#
_entry.id   AF-W3VLV5-F1
#
_cell.length_a   1.000
_cell.length_b   1.000
_cell.length_c   1.000
_cell.angle_alpha   90.00
_cell.angle_beta   90.00
_cell.angle_gamma   90.00
#
_symmetry.space_group_name_H-M   'P 1'
#
loop_
_entity.id
_entity.type
_entity.pdbx_description
1 polymer ?
#
loop_
_entity_poly.entity_id
_entity_poly.type
_entity_poly.pdbx_seq_one_letter_code
_entity_poly.pdbx_strand_id
1 'polypeptide(L)'
;MRAALTASFALLAGAMLATASPLGWSRSTFVPPAYDTWIWSDQGGNVCADGSQTGFAYNMHANANELLIYFDGGGACWDTQSCFVTPMAMNLQGYNNASFQANTRPSLENQLLLTSRDPARSNPWSAAHYVFVPYCTGDVHAGNNVVTYPGAPAPINHHGSVNFQNILSVVAGAVPSVSNVWVTGTSAGCYGATLNYNLAKKAWPWAKTHLIADSCATTPGYLNTRPSWKINQPSGKDCPKCQVGEFNTFLPGLSQANTGSRFGSLSFASDTVLPTFMGVTGDEFSTIITKYFANITSTPTNQAKDFMTPGSGHGVLYVPNPASGSGTTMQSWLASMKNLRSAYKSY
;
A
#
# COMPACT_ATOMS: atom_id res chain seq x y z
N MET A 1 -63.49 -49.46 4.34
CA MET A 1 -62.81 -48.62 3.34
C MET A 1 -62.13 -47.47 4.07
N ARG A 2 -60.80 -47.47 4.15
CA ARG A 2 -60.00 -46.50 4.90
C ARG A 2 -59.70 -45.29 4.00
N ALA A 3 -60.10 -44.10 4.43
CA ALA A 3 -59.74 -42.84 3.80
C ALA A 3 -58.40 -42.36 4.37
N ALA A 4 -57.42 -42.11 3.50
CA ALA A 4 -56.12 -41.56 3.86
C ALA A 4 -56.09 -40.07 3.48
N LEU A 5 -55.90 -39.19 4.48
CA LEU A 5 -55.53 -37.79 4.28
C LEU A 5 -54.02 -37.72 3.99
N THR A 6 -53.65 -37.15 2.84
CA THR A 6 -52.26 -36.75 2.53
C THR A 6 -52.09 -35.27 2.77
N ALA A 7 -51.28 -34.90 3.77
CA ALA A 7 -50.84 -33.53 4.02
C ALA A 7 -49.68 -33.18 3.06
N SER A 8 -49.80 -32.07 2.35
CA SER A 8 -48.72 -31.50 1.51
C SER A 8 -47.88 -30.54 2.34
N PHE A 9 -46.58 -30.81 2.50
CA PHE A 9 -45.60 -29.88 3.02
C PHE A 9 -45.11 -28.97 1.88
N ALA A 10 -45.39 -27.68 1.97
CA ALA A 10 -44.78 -26.66 1.12
C ALA A 10 -43.41 -26.26 1.70
N LEU A 11 -42.31 -26.60 1.01
CA LEU A 11 -41.00 -26.00 1.27
C LEU A 11 -40.96 -24.60 0.65
N LEU A 12 -40.88 -23.56 1.48
CA LEU A 12 -40.44 -22.24 1.03
C LEU A 12 -38.92 -22.28 0.82
N ALA A 13 -38.48 -22.32 -0.44
CA ALA A 13 -37.11 -22.02 -0.81
C ALA A 13 -36.90 -20.50 -0.77
N GLY A 14 -36.20 -20.01 0.27
CA GLY A 14 -35.71 -18.64 0.33
C GLY A 14 -34.61 -18.44 -0.73
N ALA A 15 -34.89 -17.62 -1.73
CA ALA A 15 -33.89 -17.20 -2.71
C ALA A 15 -32.90 -16.24 -2.05
N MET A 16 -31.69 -16.71 -1.75
CA MET A 16 -30.56 -15.83 -1.46
C MET A 16 -30.09 -15.19 -2.78
N LEU A 17 -30.27 -13.88 -2.89
CA LEU A 17 -29.67 -13.07 -3.96
C LEU A 17 -28.15 -13.07 -3.78
N ALA A 18 -27.46 -13.94 -4.51
CA ALA A 18 -26.03 -13.86 -4.70
C ALA A 18 -25.71 -12.64 -5.57
N THR A 19 -25.16 -11.59 -4.95
CA THR A 19 -24.58 -10.46 -5.69
C THR A 19 -23.27 -10.91 -6.32
N ALA A 20 -23.32 -11.28 -7.60
CA ALA A 20 -22.16 -11.63 -8.38
C ALA A 20 -21.17 -10.45 -8.43
N SER A 21 -19.98 -10.63 -7.86
CA SER A 21 -18.84 -9.74 -8.08
C SER A 21 -18.34 -9.94 -9.52
N PRO A 22 -17.96 -8.88 -10.26
CA PRO A 22 -17.60 -8.96 -11.68
C PRO A 22 -16.23 -9.61 -11.96
N LEU A 23 -15.61 -10.21 -10.94
CA LEU A 23 -14.37 -10.98 -11.06
C LEU A 23 -14.66 -12.38 -10.49
N GLY A 24 -14.93 -13.34 -11.38
CA GLY A 24 -15.31 -14.71 -11.05
C GLY A 24 -14.15 -15.55 -10.51
N TRP A 25 -13.50 -15.11 -9.44
CA TRP A 25 -12.50 -15.92 -8.75
C TRP A 25 -13.17 -16.82 -7.71
N SER A 26 -12.86 -18.12 -7.76
CA SER A 26 -13.22 -19.06 -6.69
C SER A 26 -12.57 -18.59 -5.39
N ARG A 27 -13.37 -18.01 -4.50
CA ARG A 27 -12.95 -17.49 -3.21
C ARG A 27 -13.16 -18.56 -2.15
N SER A 28 -12.07 -19.18 -1.72
CA SER A 28 -12.06 -20.13 -0.60
C SER A 28 -11.04 -19.67 0.43
N THR A 29 -11.36 -19.78 1.72
CA THR A 29 -10.42 -19.46 2.80
C THR A 29 -9.13 -20.26 2.60
N PHE A 30 -8.04 -19.54 2.37
CA PHE A 30 -6.73 -20.15 2.22
C PHE A 30 -6.21 -20.63 3.58
N VAL A 31 -5.73 -21.87 3.62
CA VAL A 31 -5.00 -22.40 4.78
C VAL A 31 -3.51 -22.31 4.46
N PRO A 32 -2.76 -21.39 5.09
CA PRO A 32 -1.32 -21.29 4.87
C PRO A 32 -0.61 -22.52 5.46
N PRO A 33 0.59 -22.87 4.95
CA PRO A 33 1.37 -23.97 5.52
C PRO A 33 1.86 -23.66 6.94
N ALA A 34 1.93 -22.39 7.33
CA ALA A 34 2.10 -21.95 8.71
C ALA A 34 1.46 -20.57 8.94
N TYR A 35 0.95 -20.34 10.15
CA TYR A 35 0.48 -19.02 10.60
C TYR A 35 1.62 -18.27 11.30
N ASP A 36 1.46 -16.95 11.40
CA ASP A 36 2.33 -16.04 12.17
C ASP A 36 3.82 -16.04 11.76
N THR A 37 4.09 -16.45 10.53
CA THR A 37 5.44 -16.43 9.94
C THR A 37 5.41 -15.95 8.49
N TRP A 38 6.51 -15.36 8.05
CA TRP A 38 6.65 -14.85 6.69
C TRP A 38 6.98 -15.98 5.71
N ILE A 39 6.16 -16.09 4.67
CA ILE A 39 6.29 -17.08 3.61
C ILE A 39 6.36 -16.35 2.28
N TRP A 40 7.36 -16.71 1.48
CA TRP A 40 7.50 -16.20 0.12
C TRP A 40 6.62 -17.01 -0.84
N SER A 41 5.95 -16.32 -1.76
CA SER A 41 5.24 -16.90 -2.88
C SER A 41 5.80 -16.33 -4.18
N ASP A 42 6.38 -17.19 -5.01
CA ASP A 42 6.64 -16.83 -6.40
C ASP A 42 5.31 -16.57 -7.11
N GLN A 43 5.27 -15.51 -7.93
CA GLN A 43 4.06 -15.12 -8.65
C GLN A 43 4.36 -15.08 -10.14
N GLY A 44 3.87 -16.09 -10.88
CA GLY A 44 3.99 -16.12 -12.34
C GLY A 44 3.42 -14.84 -12.96
N GLY A 45 4.14 -14.29 -13.94
CA GLY A 45 3.80 -13.02 -14.61
C GLY A 45 4.32 -11.77 -13.89
N ASN A 46 4.85 -11.88 -12.67
CA ASN A 46 5.53 -10.76 -12.02
C ASN A 46 7.01 -10.73 -12.38
N VAL A 47 7.51 -9.55 -12.73
CA VAL A 47 8.90 -9.36 -13.13
C VAL A 47 9.52 -8.12 -12.49
N CYS A 48 10.82 -8.17 -12.22
CA CYS A 48 11.64 -7.02 -11.86
C CYS A 48 12.10 -6.25 -13.09
N ALA A 49 12.81 -5.14 -12.88
CA ALA A 49 13.25 -4.23 -13.93
C ALA A 49 14.08 -4.93 -15.01
N ASP A 50 14.96 -5.87 -14.64
CA ASP A 50 15.76 -6.69 -15.56
C ASP A 50 14.98 -7.82 -16.26
N GLY A 51 13.70 -8.01 -15.93
CA GLY A 51 12.84 -9.06 -16.48
C GLY A 51 12.89 -10.38 -15.70
N SER A 52 13.70 -10.48 -14.64
CA SER A 52 13.71 -11.66 -13.76
C SER A 52 12.37 -11.83 -13.05
N GLN A 53 11.96 -13.08 -12.82
CA GLN A 53 10.73 -13.39 -12.11
C GLN A 53 10.80 -12.92 -10.65
N THR A 54 9.69 -12.39 -10.13
CA THR A 54 9.52 -12.06 -8.71
C THR A 54 8.21 -12.61 -8.14
N GLY A 55 7.89 -12.21 -6.91
CA GLY A 55 6.78 -12.73 -6.12
C GLY A 55 6.29 -11.72 -5.11
N PHE A 56 5.78 -12.22 -4.00
CA PHE A 56 5.41 -11.44 -2.82
C PHE A 56 5.59 -12.30 -1.58
N ALA A 57 5.58 -11.67 -0.40
CA ALA A 57 5.56 -12.43 0.86
C ALA A 57 4.25 -12.21 1.59
N TYR A 58 3.85 -13.19 2.40
CA TYR A 58 2.68 -13.11 3.24
C TYR A 58 2.94 -13.67 4.64
N ASN A 59 2.19 -13.18 5.61
CA ASN A 59 2.18 -13.71 6.97
C ASN A 59 0.72 -13.71 7.47
N MET A 60 0.10 -14.88 7.42
CA MET A 60 -1.32 -15.04 7.72
C MET A 60 -1.52 -15.29 9.22
N HIS A 61 -2.60 -14.75 9.77
CA HIS A 61 -3.01 -14.99 11.15
C HIS A 61 -4.32 -15.76 11.20
N ALA A 62 -4.44 -16.68 12.15
CA ALA A 62 -5.66 -17.48 12.29
C ALA A 62 -6.84 -16.58 12.69
N ASN A 63 -7.99 -16.78 12.05
CA ASN A 63 -9.23 -16.04 12.32
C ASN A 63 -9.15 -14.51 12.13
N ALA A 64 -8.13 -13.99 11.44
CA ALA A 64 -8.02 -12.57 11.16
C ALA A 64 -9.15 -12.10 10.22
N ASN A 65 -9.64 -10.88 10.46
CA ASN A 65 -10.65 -10.21 9.64
C ASN A 65 -10.13 -8.90 9.03
N GLU A 66 -8.82 -8.66 9.14
CA GLU A 66 -8.11 -7.51 8.60
C GLU A 66 -6.93 -7.96 7.76
N LEU A 67 -6.65 -7.21 6.71
CA LEU A 67 -5.47 -7.36 5.87
C LEU A 67 -4.66 -6.06 5.90
N LEU A 68 -3.35 -6.15 6.10
CA LEU A 68 -2.41 -5.06 5.88
C LEU A 68 -1.49 -5.43 4.71
N ILE A 69 -1.48 -4.58 3.68
CA ILE A 69 -0.64 -4.68 2.49
C ILE A 69 0.44 -3.62 2.61
N TYR A 70 1.69 -4.03 2.76
CA TYR A 70 2.85 -3.16 2.82
C TYR A 70 3.63 -3.19 1.51
N PHE A 71 3.82 -2.02 0.90
CA PHE A 71 4.67 -1.82 -0.27
C PHE A 71 6.07 -1.39 0.16
N ASP A 72 7.08 -2.08 -0.35
CA ASP A 72 8.47 -1.78 -0.03
C ASP A 72 8.95 -0.45 -0.62
N GLY A 73 9.91 0.17 0.05
CA GLY A 73 10.60 1.36 -0.43
C GLY A 73 11.78 1.04 -1.36
N GLY A 74 12.55 2.08 -1.72
CA GLY A 74 13.84 1.89 -2.39
C GLY A 74 14.06 2.72 -3.66
N GLY A 75 13.73 4.01 -3.64
CA GLY A 75 14.08 4.94 -4.71
C GLY A 75 13.32 4.75 -6.04
N ALA A 76 13.89 5.20 -7.15
CA ALA A 76 13.28 5.15 -8.48
C ALA A 76 14.32 5.39 -9.59
N CYS A 77 14.02 5.03 -10.83
CA CYS A 77 14.88 5.33 -11.98
C CYS A 77 14.07 5.68 -13.23
N TRP A 78 14.60 6.55 -14.10
CA TRP A 78 13.85 7.10 -15.25
C TRP A 78 14.72 7.38 -16.49
N ASP A 79 15.99 7.00 -16.46
CA ASP A 79 16.93 7.15 -17.57
C ASP A 79 18.12 6.17 -17.43
N THR A 80 19.00 6.14 -18.43
CA THR A 80 20.20 5.29 -18.42
C THR A 80 21.09 5.54 -17.21
N GLN A 81 21.20 6.80 -16.77
CA GLN A 81 22.02 7.17 -15.63
C GLN A 81 21.49 6.55 -14.34
N SER A 82 20.22 6.80 -14.02
CA SER A 82 19.56 6.37 -12.80
C SER A 82 19.20 4.88 -12.77
N CYS A 83 19.10 4.21 -13.92
CA CYS A 83 18.79 2.77 -13.97
C CYS A 83 20.04 1.89 -14.08
N PHE A 84 21.14 2.35 -14.71
CA PHE A 84 22.31 1.50 -14.99
C PHE A 84 23.64 2.06 -14.48
N VAL A 85 23.93 3.36 -14.67
CA VAL A 85 25.26 3.93 -14.36
C VAL A 85 25.42 4.23 -12.87
N THR A 86 24.43 4.87 -12.27
CA THR A 86 24.33 5.14 -10.84
C THR A 86 22.92 4.80 -10.40
N PRO A 87 22.63 3.50 -10.18
CA PRO A 87 21.29 3.04 -9.84
C PRO A 87 20.71 3.80 -8.64
N MET A 88 19.57 4.47 -8.88
CA MET A 88 18.82 5.22 -7.86
C MET A 88 17.60 4.45 -7.33
N ALA A 89 17.36 3.25 -7.86
CA ALA A 89 16.36 2.31 -7.36
C ALA A 89 17.03 1.02 -6.89
N MET A 90 16.46 0.43 -5.84
CA MET A 90 16.91 -0.85 -5.29
C MET A 90 16.42 -2.02 -6.14
N ASN A 91 17.17 -3.12 -6.07
CA ASN A 91 16.78 -4.45 -6.59
C ASN A 91 16.44 -4.51 -8.09
N LEU A 92 16.97 -3.60 -8.92
CA LEU A 92 16.68 -3.59 -10.36
C LEU A 92 17.12 -4.90 -11.05
N GLN A 93 18.12 -5.59 -10.51
CA GLN A 93 18.69 -6.85 -11.00
C GLN A 93 18.05 -8.09 -10.35
N GLY A 94 16.79 -7.97 -9.91
CA GLY A 94 15.99 -9.07 -9.41
C GLY A 94 15.77 -9.08 -7.90
N TYR A 95 14.66 -9.71 -7.52
CA TYR A 95 14.25 -9.86 -6.13
C TYR A 95 13.42 -11.15 -5.98
N ASN A 96 13.91 -12.09 -5.18
CA ASN A 96 13.31 -13.42 -4.98
C ASN A 96 13.26 -13.81 -3.49
N ASN A 97 12.89 -15.07 -3.20
CA ASN A 97 12.86 -15.58 -1.83
C ASN A 97 14.19 -15.39 -1.08
N ALA A 98 15.34 -15.62 -1.72
CA ALA A 98 16.64 -15.46 -1.06
C ALA A 98 16.88 -13.99 -0.66
N SER A 99 16.61 -13.05 -1.57
CA SER A 99 16.66 -11.61 -1.26
C SER A 99 15.71 -11.24 -0.12
N PHE A 100 14.48 -11.77 -0.14
CA PHE A 100 13.49 -11.52 0.89
C PHE A 100 13.93 -12.01 2.27
N GLN A 101 14.36 -13.27 2.38
CA GLN A 101 14.76 -13.88 3.66
C GLN A 101 15.99 -13.17 4.24
N ALA A 102 16.96 -12.81 3.40
CA ALA A 102 18.20 -12.20 3.84
C ALA A 102 18.03 -10.72 4.24
N ASN A 103 17.31 -9.95 3.43
CA ASN A 103 17.39 -8.48 3.51
C ASN A 103 16.13 -7.83 4.08
N THR A 104 14.96 -8.42 3.87
CA THR A 104 13.69 -7.75 4.13
C THR A 104 12.95 -8.34 5.32
N ARG A 105 12.89 -9.67 5.42
CA ARG A 105 12.22 -10.35 6.53
C ARG A 105 12.69 -9.85 7.91
N PRO A 106 14.00 -9.67 8.18
CA PRO A 106 14.45 -9.15 9.48
C PRO A 106 13.89 -7.74 9.78
N SER A 107 13.75 -6.89 8.77
CA SER A 107 13.17 -5.55 8.93
C SER A 107 11.66 -5.61 9.20
N LEU A 108 10.92 -6.46 8.47
CA LEU A 108 9.48 -6.66 8.70
C LEU A 108 9.17 -7.22 10.09
N GLU A 109 10.04 -8.07 10.64
CA GLU A 109 9.85 -8.66 11.97
C GLU A 109 10.26 -7.69 13.09
N ASN A 110 11.38 -6.97 12.93
CA ASN A 110 12.03 -6.26 14.04
C ASN A 110 11.97 -4.73 13.96
N GLN A 111 11.90 -4.15 12.76
CA GLN A 111 12.01 -2.69 12.57
C GLN A 111 10.66 -2.05 12.24
N LEU A 112 9.93 -2.60 11.28
CA LEU A 112 8.67 -2.03 10.81
C LEU A 112 7.54 -2.29 11.82
N LEU A 113 6.99 -1.22 12.38
CA LEU A 113 5.93 -1.33 13.40
C LEU A 113 4.72 -2.10 12.91
N LEU A 114 4.24 -1.77 11.70
CA LEU A 114 2.96 -2.22 11.17
C LEU A 114 2.87 -3.73 10.91
N THR A 115 4.01 -4.40 10.84
CA THR A 115 4.12 -5.84 10.59
C THR A 115 4.64 -6.62 11.79
N SER A 116 4.97 -5.95 12.89
CA SER A 116 5.45 -6.65 14.09
C SER A 116 4.29 -7.35 14.80
N ARG A 117 4.53 -8.57 15.26
CA ARG A 117 3.62 -9.33 16.15
C ARG A 117 4.08 -9.32 17.61
N ASP A 118 5.20 -8.67 17.93
CA ASP A 118 5.69 -8.53 19.30
C ASP A 118 4.73 -7.64 20.12
N PRO A 119 4.11 -8.15 21.20
CA PRO A 119 3.24 -7.34 22.07
C PRO A 119 3.93 -6.09 22.62
N ALA A 120 5.24 -6.12 22.87
CA ALA A 120 5.99 -4.98 23.39
C ALA A 120 6.01 -3.79 22.41
N ARG A 121 5.83 -4.06 21.12
CA ARG A 121 5.80 -3.01 20.09
C ARG A 121 4.47 -2.28 19.99
N SER A 122 3.41 -2.80 20.60
CA SER A 122 2.07 -2.18 20.58
C SER A 122 1.55 -1.89 19.17
N ASN A 123 1.80 -2.80 18.22
CA ASN A 123 1.26 -2.69 16.86
C ASN A 123 -0.26 -2.91 16.86
N PRO A 124 -1.08 -1.94 16.44
CA PRO A 124 -2.54 -2.11 16.37
C PRO A 124 -2.99 -3.24 15.43
N TRP A 125 -2.16 -3.64 14.47
CA TRP A 125 -2.46 -4.68 13.47
C TRP A 125 -1.81 -6.03 13.76
N SER A 126 -1.29 -6.27 14.98
CA SER A 126 -0.57 -7.50 15.35
C SER A 126 -1.32 -8.81 15.09
N ALA A 127 -2.65 -8.78 14.91
CA ALA A 127 -3.52 -9.91 14.59
C ALA A 127 -4.09 -9.89 13.16
N ALA A 128 -3.60 -9.03 12.27
CA ALA A 128 -4.03 -8.99 10.87
C ALA A 128 -3.31 -10.06 10.02
N HIS A 129 -3.87 -10.35 8.85
CA HIS A 129 -3.10 -10.89 7.74
C HIS A 129 -2.15 -9.83 7.23
N TYR A 130 -0.92 -10.22 6.87
CA TYR A 130 0.04 -9.34 6.23
C TYR A 130 0.38 -9.82 4.83
N VAL A 131 0.53 -8.86 3.93
CA VAL A 131 1.11 -9.04 2.59
C VAL A 131 2.19 -8.00 2.41
N PHE A 132 3.34 -8.43 1.92
CA PHE A 132 4.48 -7.60 1.57
C PHE A 132 4.67 -7.62 0.05
N VAL A 133 4.69 -6.44 -0.57
CA VAL A 133 4.89 -6.24 -2.00
C VAL A 133 6.33 -5.74 -2.23
N PRO A 134 7.23 -6.57 -2.80
CA PRO A 134 8.62 -6.19 -3.02
C PRO A 134 8.74 -5.10 -4.07
N TYR A 135 9.76 -4.25 -3.94
CA TYR A 135 10.09 -3.25 -4.93
C TYR A 135 11.34 -3.62 -5.71
N CYS A 136 11.18 -3.76 -7.03
CA CYS A 136 12.29 -4.06 -7.95
C CYS A 136 12.06 -3.50 -9.37
N THR A 137 11.10 -2.59 -9.54
CA THR A 137 10.61 -2.12 -10.85
C THR A 137 11.02 -0.68 -11.18
N GLY A 138 11.62 0.04 -10.22
CA GLY A 138 12.15 1.40 -10.42
C GLY A 138 11.10 2.49 -10.72
N ASP A 139 9.81 2.17 -10.59
CA ASP A 139 8.66 2.97 -11.03
C ASP A 139 7.65 3.27 -9.91
N VAL A 140 8.13 3.25 -8.66
CA VAL A 140 7.34 3.48 -7.44
C VAL A 140 6.07 2.61 -7.32
N HIS A 141 6.15 1.37 -7.82
CA HIS A 141 5.07 0.37 -7.89
C HIS A 141 3.88 0.75 -8.78
N ALA A 142 4.03 1.73 -9.66
CA ALA A 142 2.88 2.29 -10.37
C ALA A 142 2.98 2.22 -11.90
N GLY A 143 4.11 1.75 -12.43
CA GLY A 143 4.35 1.65 -13.87
C GLY A 143 3.64 0.48 -14.55
N ASN A 144 3.44 0.65 -15.86
CA ASN A 144 3.05 -0.39 -16.80
C ASN A 144 3.71 -0.11 -18.17
N ASN A 145 5.03 -0.28 -18.22
CA ASN A 145 5.78 -0.09 -19.46
C ASN A 145 7.07 -0.91 -19.50
N VAL A 146 7.46 -1.32 -20.70
CA VAL A 146 8.83 -1.76 -21.00
C VAL A 146 9.48 -0.68 -21.84
N VAL A 147 10.66 -0.22 -21.45
CA VAL A 147 11.36 0.87 -22.13
C VAL A 147 12.86 0.61 -22.21
N THR A 148 13.44 0.86 -23.37
CA THR A 148 14.90 0.95 -23.53
C THR A 148 15.29 2.42 -23.56
N TYR A 149 16.00 2.86 -22.52
CA TYR A 149 16.48 4.24 -22.45
C TYR A 149 17.63 4.48 -23.46
N PRO A 150 17.79 5.71 -24.00
CA PRO A 150 18.89 6.02 -24.90
C PRO A 150 20.26 5.68 -24.30
N GLY A 151 21.03 4.84 -24.99
CA GLY A 151 22.35 4.38 -24.52
C GLY A 151 22.32 3.30 -23.43
N ALA A 152 21.14 2.80 -23.03
CA ALA A 152 21.03 1.70 -22.09
C ALA A 152 21.44 0.35 -22.72
N PRO A 153 22.05 -0.56 -21.96
CA PRO A 153 22.46 -1.87 -22.46
C PRO A 153 21.30 -2.86 -22.61
N ALA A 154 20.15 -2.60 -21.98
CA ALA A 154 18.99 -3.49 -21.95
C ALA A 154 17.69 -2.68 -21.69
N PRO A 155 16.51 -3.24 -22.01
CA PRO A 155 15.23 -2.67 -21.58
C PRO A 155 15.05 -2.75 -20.06
N ILE A 156 14.22 -1.85 -19.52
CA ILE A 156 13.73 -1.84 -18.15
C ILE A 156 12.22 -2.12 -18.15
N ASN A 157 11.80 -3.04 -17.29
CA ASN A 157 10.40 -3.38 -17.03
C ASN A 157 9.86 -2.57 -15.85
N HIS A 158 9.21 -1.44 -16.13
CA HIS A 158 8.43 -0.68 -15.16
C HIS A 158 7.04 -1.31 -15.00
N HIS A 159 6.99 -2.43 -14.27
CA HIS A 159 5.81 -3.29 -14.13
C HIS A 159 5.16 -3.23 -12.75
N GLY A 160 5.43 -2.21 -11.94
CA GLY A 160 4.98 -2.13 -10.56
C GLY A 160 3.46 -2.31 -10.39
N SER A 161 2.66 -1.62 -11.20
CA SER A 161 1.19 -1.75 -11.12
C SER A 161 0.69 -3.10 -11.67
N VAL A 162 1.40 -3.67 -12.65
CA VAL A 162 1.08 -5.00 -13.22
C VAL A 162 1.36 -6.08 -12.17
N ASN A 163 2.54 -6.04 -11.54
CA ASN A 163 2.91 -6.96 -10.46
C ASN A 163 1.90 -6.94 -9.33
N PHE A 164 1.43 -5.75 -8.93
CA PHE A 164 0.44 -5.63 -7.87
C PHE A 164 -0.95 -6.17 -8.27
N GLN A 165 -1.40 -5.96 -9.51
CA GLN A 165 -2.65 -6.56 -10.00
C GLN A 165 -2.62 -8.09 -9.96
N ASN A 166 -1.49 -8.68 -10.37
CA ASN A 166 -1.29 -10.13 -10.29
C ASN A 166 -1.28 -10.62 -8.83
N ILE A 167 -0.61 -9.91 -7.92
CA ILE A 167 -0.64 -10.23 -6.47
C ILE A 167 -2.07 -10.18 -5.92
N LEU A 168 -2.82 -9.12 -6.24
CA LEU A 168 -4.22 -9.00 -5.81
C LEU A 168 -5.10 -10.15 -6.32
N SER A 169 -4.83 -10.67 -7.52
CA SER A 169 -5.59 -11.80 -8.06
C SER A 169 -5.50 -13.07 -7.22
N VAL A 170 -4.36 -13.27 -6.55
CA VAL A 170 -4.13 -14.41 -5.66
C VAL A 170 -4.60 -14.07 -4.24
N VAL A 171 -4.18 -12.94 -3.71
CA VAL A 171 -4.47 -12.56 -2.32
C VAL A 171 -5.98 -12.39 -2.09
N ALA A 172 -6.72 -11.78 -3.02
CA ALA A 172 -8.17 -11.60 -2.88
C ALA A 172 -8.95 -12.92 -2.93
N GLY A 173 -8.40 -13.95 -3.58
CA GLY A 173 -8.91 -15.32 -3.52
C GLY A 173 -8.66 -15.97 -2.17
N ALA A 174 -7.47 -15.73 -1.60
CA ALA A 174 -6.99 -16.35 -0.37
C ALA A 174 -7.59 -15.78 0.93
N VAL A 175 -7.87 -14.47 0.97
CA VAL A 175 -8.47 -13.78 2.13
C VAL A 175 -9.84 -13.15 1.77
N PRO A 176 -10.87 -13.97 1.51
CA PRO A 176 -12.15 -13.46 0.99
C PRO A 176 -13.06 -12.83 2.06
N SER A 177 -12.72 -12.92 3.34
CA SER A 177 -13.64 -12.55 4.44
C SER A 177 -13.17 -11.35 5.27
N VAL A 178 -12.27 -10.51 4.74
CA VAL A 178 -11.78 -9.33 5.46
C VAL A 178 -12.80 -8.19 5.46
N SER A 179 -12.91 -7.50 6.60
CA SER A 179 -13.76 -6.31 6.78
C SER A 179 -12.99 -5.01 6.58
N ASN A 180 -11.68 -5.01 6.85
CA ASN A 180 -10.81 -3.86 6.63
C ASN A 180 -9.54 -4.28 5.88
N VAL A 181 -9.15 -3.46 4.91
CA VAL A 181 -7.90 -3.60 4.14
C VAL A 181 -7.09 -2.33 4.34
N TRP A 182 -5.90 -2.45 4.90
CA TRP A 182 -4.98 -1.35 5.17
C TRP A 182 -3.88 -1.39 4.11
N VAL A 183 -3.85 -0.40 3.23
CA VAL A 183 -2.81 -0.26 2.22
C VAL A 183 -1.77 0.72 2.75
N THR A 184 -0.51 0.34 2.74
CA THR A 184 0.56 1.15 3.32
C THR A 184 1.88 0.93 2.62
N GLY A 185 2.80 1.87 2.79
CA GLY A 185 4.16 1.76 2.33
C GLY A 185 4.96 2.99 2.71
N THR A 186 6.28 2.87 2.61
CA THR A 186 7.22 3.94 2.92
C THR A 186 8.01 4.30 1.66
N SER A 187 8.31 5.59 1.44
CA SER A 187 9.12 6.03 0.29
C SER A 187 8.47 5.67 -1.05
N ALA A 188 9.20 5.03 -1.97
CA ALA A 188 8.67 4.40 -3.19
C ALA A 188 7.37 3.60 -2.93
N GLY A 189 7.31 2.88 -1.82
CA GLY A 189 6.16 2.10 -1.40
C GLY A 189 4.95 2.94 -1.01
N CYS A 190 5.14 4.14 -0.46
CA CYS A 190 4.00 5.03 -0.19
C CYS A 190 3.32 5.48 -1.50
N TYR A 191 4.11 5.87 -2.51
CA TYR A 191 3.57 6.20 -3.83
C TYR A 191 2.79 5.00 -4.39
N GLY A 192 3.36 3.80 -4.29
CA GLY A 192 2.72 2.55 -4.67
C GLY A 192 1.39 2.32 -3.96
N ALA A 193 1.37 2.41 -2.64
CA ALA A 193 0.18 2.26 -1.81
C ALA A 193 -0.93 3.26 -2.20
N THR A 194 -0.55 4.51 -2.46
CA THR A 194 -1.48 5.59 -2.79
C THR A 194 -2.04 5.45 -4.20
N LEU A 195 -1.17 5.21 -5.19
CA LEU A 195 -1.55 5.09 -6.61
C LEU A 195 -2.36 3.82 -6.87
N ASN A 196 -2.06 2.73 -6.17
CA ASN A 196 -2.76 1.45 -6.31
C ASN A 196 -3.92 1.26 -5.29
N TYR A 197 -4.25 2.25 -4.46
CA TYR A 197 -5.32 2.16 -3.46
C TYR A 197 -6.65 1.64 -4.04
N ASN A 198 -7.03 2.15 -5.21
CA ASN A 198 -8.30 1.76 -5.86
C ASN A 198 -8.28 0.33 -6.42
N LEU A 199 -7.11 -0.22 -6.74
CA LEU A 199 -7.00 -1.64 -7.10
C LEU A 199 -7.29 -2.53 -5.89
N ALA A 200 -6.73 -2.19 -4.72
CA ALA A 200 -7.04 -2.89 -3.47
C ALA A 200 -8.54 -2.76 -3.11
N LYS A 201 -9.12 -1.56 -3.23
CA LYS A 201 -10.56 -1.35 -3.01
C LYS A 201 -11.43 -2.22 -3.92
N LYS A 202 -11.08 -2.34 -5.20
CA LYS A 202 -11.80 -3.19 -6.18
C LYS A 202 -11.65 -4.68 -5.89
N ALA A 203 -10.54 -5.11 -5.29
CA ALA A 203 -10.30 -6.50 -4.91
C ALA A 203 -11.20 -6.96 -3.74
N TRP A 204 -11.54 -6.06 -2.81
CA TRP A 204 -12.46 -6.31 -1.68
C TRP A 204 -13.58 -5.25 -1.61
N PRO A 205 -14.57 -5.29 -2.53
CA PRO A 205 -15.56 -4.22 -2.66
C PRO A 205 -16.51 -4.05 -1.45
N TRP A 206 -16.62 -5.06 -0.58
CA TRP A 206 -17.39 -4.98 0.68
C TRP A 206 -16.57 -4.45 1.87
N ALA A 207 -15.24 -4.48 1.78
CA ALA A 207 -14.36 -4.08 2.87
C ALA A 207 -14.14 -2.56 2.87
N LYS A 208 -13.83 -2.00 4.04
CA LYS A 208 -13.29 -0.65 4.13
C LYS A 208 -11.80 -0.68 3.80
N THR A 209 -11.39 0.07 2.78
CA THR A 209 -9.98 0.20 2.43
C THR A 209 -9.41 1.48 3.03
N HIS A 210 -8.31 1.39 3.76
CA HIS A 210 -7.64 2.47 4.46
C HIS A 210 -6.25 2.70 3.86
N LEU A 211 -5.66 3.88 4.05
CA LEU A 211 -4.34 4.23 3.52
C LEU A 211 -3.44 4.81 4.62
N ILE A 212 -2.23 4.27 4.76
CA ILE A 212 -1.17 4.83 5.61
C ILE A 212 0.04 5.10 4.72
N ALA A 213 0.29 6.37 4.43
CA ALA A 213 1.26 6.89 3.48
C ALA A 213 2.46 7.51 4.20
N ASP A 214 3.64 6.88 4.16
CA ASP A 214 4.83 7.34 4.88
C ASP A 214 5.92 7.87 3.94
N SER A 215 6.34 9.13 4.14
CA SER A 215 7.42 9.82 3.41
C SER A 215 7.27 9.82 1.88
N CYS A 216 6.32 10.60 1.35
CA CYS A 216 5.99 10.61 -0.09
C CYS A 216 5.35 11.91 -0.62
N ALA A 217 5.65 13.07 -0.05
CA ALA A 217 5.26 14.31 -0.70
C ALA A 217 6.01 14.49 -2.04
N THR A 218 5.43 15.19 -3.01
CA THR A 218 6.12 15.54 -4.26
C THR A 218 6.12 17.03 -4.52
N THR A 219 7.06 17.50 -5.34
CA THR A 219 6.90 18.78 -6.04
C THR A 219 5.67 18.71 -6.97
N PRO A 220 5.03 19.85 -7.29
CA PRO A 220 3.94 19.89 -8.25
C PRO A 220 4.35 19.28 -9.59
N GLY A 221 3.47 18.48 -10.18
CA GLY A 221 3.67 17.84 -11.47
C GLY A 221 4.75 16.76 -11.51
N TYR A 222 5.32 16.32 -10.37
CA TYR A 222 6.43 15.35 -10.36
C TYR A 222 6.14 14.09 -11.18
N LEU A 223 4.93 13.52 -11.08
CA LEU A 223 4.59 12.31 -11.83
C LEU A 223 4.58 12.55 -13.35
N ASN A 224 4.28 13.77 -13.80
CA ASN A 224 4.32 14.13 -15.22
C ASN A 224 5.75 14.17 -15.77
N THR A 225 6.75 14.31 -14.89
CA THR A 225 8.17 14.24 -15.26
C THR A 225 8.67 12.81 -15.43
N ARG A 226 7.80 11.80 -15.28
CA ARG A 226 8.12 10.37 -15.39
C ARG A 226 7.25 9.65 -16.44
N PRO A 227 7.17 10.16 -17.68
CA PRO A 227 6.28 9.59 -18.71
C PRO A 227 6.68 8.16 -19.12
N SER A 228 7.96 7.79 -18.97
CA SER A 228 8.48 6.47 -19.31
C SER A 228 7.90 5.34 -18.45
N TRP A 229 7.37 5.65 -17.25
CA TRP A 229 6.76 4.64 -16.39
C TRP A 229 5.35 4.25 -16.85
N LYS A 230 4.68 5.11 -17.63
CA LYS A 230 3.23 4.98 -17.95
C LYS A 230 2.40 4.65 -16.71
N ILE A 231 2.52 5.52 -15.71
CA ILE A 231 1.89 5.33 -14.40
C ILE A 231 0.38 5.17 -14.56
N ASN A 232 -0.16 4.10 -13.97
CA ASN A 232 -1.60 3.95 -13.82
C ASN A 232 -2.08 4.79 -12.63
N GLN A 233 -2.95 5.77 -12.89
CA GLN A 233 -3.49 6.68 -11.87
C GLN A 233 -4.99 6.42 -11.68
N PRO A 234 -5.56 6.68 -10.48
CA PRO A 234 -7.00 6.67 -10.26
C PRO A 234 -7.75 7.45 -11.33
N SER A 235 -8.82 6.86 -11.85
CA SER A 235 -9.73 7.57 -12.73
C SER A 235 -10.44 8.69 -11.97
N GLY A 236 -10.88 9.74 -12.67
CA GLY A 236 -11.71 10.80 -12.06
C GLY A 236 -13.02 10.28 -11.46
N LYS A 237 -13.50 9.09 -11.89
CA LYS A 237 -14.64 8.41 -11.26
C LYS A 237 -14.28 7.83 -9.89
N ASP A 238 -13.11 7.20 -9.79
CA ASP A 238 -12.64 6.58 -8.54
C ASP A 238 -12.14 7.64 -7.53
N CYS A 239 -11.67 8.79 -8.02
CA CYS A 239 -11.25 9.92 -7.19
C CYS A 239 -11.53 11.28 -7.86
N PRO A 240 -12.73 11.86 -7.67
CA PRO A 240 -13.11 13.12 -8.33
C PRO A 240 -12.27 14.35 -7.96
N LYS A 241 -11.56 14.29 -6.83
CA LYS A 241 -10.71 15.38 -6.32
C LYS A 241 -9.22 15.12 -6.53
N CYS A 242 -8.84 13.96 -7.08
CA CYS A 242 -7.46 13.70 -7.49
C CYS A 242 -7.20 14.42 -8.83
N GLN A 243 -6.07 15.10 -8.93
CA GLN A 243 -5.62 15.72 -10.17
C GLN A 243 -4.51 14.86 -10.79
N VAL A 244 -4.68 14.45 -12.04
CA VAL A 244 -3.69 13.62 -12.75
C VAL A 244 -2.33 14.33 -12.76
N GLY A 245 -1.28 13.61 -12.37
CA GLY A 245 0.08 14.12 -12.29
C GLY A 245 0.45 14.80 -10.97
N GLU A 246 -0.54 15.23 -10.19
CA GLU A 246 -0.36 15.98 -8.94
C GLU A 246 -0.54 15.08 -7.71
N PHE A 247 0.52 14.31 -7.38
CA PHE A 247 0.46 13.25 -6.35
C PHE A 247 -0.12 13.72 -5.01
N ASN A 248 0.26 14.89 -4.52
CA ASN A 248 -0.19 15.42 -3.22
C ASN A 248 -1.71 15.69 -3.16
N THR A 249 -2.44 15.61 -4.28
CA THR A 249 -3.91 15.68 -4.29
C THR A 249 -4.58 14.34 -3.98
N PHE A 250 -3.83 13.23 -4.01
CA PHE A 250 -4.40 11.89 -4.05
C PHE A 250 -4.95 11.46 -2.70
N LEU A 251 -4.14 11.52 -1.65
CA LEU A 251 -4.61 11.17 -0.31
C LEU A 251 -5.83 12.00 0.14
N PRO A 252 -5.83 13.34 0.09
CA PRO A 252 -7.01 14.12 0.45
C PRO A 252 -8.19 13.92 -0.51
N GLY A 253 -7.94 13.61 -1.78
CA GLY A 253 -9.00 13.31 -2.74
C GLY A 253 -9.65 11.96 -2.50
N LEU A 254 -8.83 10.92 -2.26
CA LEU A 254 -9.28 9.57 -1.93
C LEU A 254 -10.05 9.56 -0.60
N SER A 255 -9.63 10.36 0.39
CA SER A 255 -10.34 10.45 1.67
C SER A 255 -11.74 11.04 1.54
N GLN A 256 -11.92 12.04 0.67
CA GLN A 256 -13.23 12.60 0.34
C GLN A 256 -14.10 11.62 -0.45
N ALA A 257 -13.50 10.82 -1.35
CA ALA A 257 -14.22 9.79 -2.09
C ALA A 257 -14.62 8.57 -1.24
N ASN A 258 -14.02 8.39 -0.06
CA ASN A 258 -14.17 7.21 0.79
C ASN A 258 -14.42 7.59 2.26
N THR A 259 -15.56 8.24 2.54
CA THR A 259 -15.88 8.82 3.86
C THR A 259 -16.00 7.82 5.02
N GLY A 260 -16.13 6.53 4.71
CA GLY A 260 -16.14 5.43 5.70
C GLY A 260 -14.75 4.89 6.07
N SER A 261 -13.70 5.36 5.41
CA SER A 261 -12.30 4.92 5.55
C SER A 261 -11.44 5.94 6.29
N ARG A 262 -10.19 5.56 6.59
CA ARG A 262 -9.20 6.39 7.30
C ARG A 262 -7.94 6.51 6.47
N PHE A 263 -7.35 7.70 6.49
CA PHE A 263 -6.20 8.08 5.69
C PHE A 263 -5.17 8.77 6.57
N GLY A 264 -3.95 8.26 6.60
CA GLY A 264 -2.85 8.78 7.40
C GLY A 264 -1.68 9.14 6.51
N SER A 265 -1.12 10.34 6.68
CA SER A 265 0.15 10.72 6.06
C SER A 265 1.22 10.89 7.15
N LEU A 266 2.38 10.28 7.00
CA LEU A 266 3.51 10.40 7.91
C LEU A 266 4.69 11.02 7.19
N SER A 267 5.45 11.86 7.89
CA SER A 267 6.71 12.41 7.40
C SER A 267 7.57 12.91 8.55
N PHE A 268 8.88 12.97 8.34
CA PHE A 268 9.73 13.89 9.08
C PHE A 268 9.42 15.34 8.66
N ALA A 269 9.67 16.28 9.56
CA ALA A 269 9.57 17.71 9.26
C ALA A 269 10.53 18.13 8.13
N SER A 270 11.69 17.50 8.06
CA SER A 270 12.68 17.65 7.00
C SER A 270 13.01 16.27 6.41
N ASP A 271 12.52 15.98 5.20
CA ASP A 271 12.82 14.71 4.53
C ASP A 271 14.24 14.74 3.92
N THR A 272 15.06 13.74 4.21
CA THR A 272 16.47 13.70 3.78
C THR A 272 16.71 13.00 2.45
N VAL A 273 15.67 12.46 1.79
CA VAL A 273 15.81 11.65 0.58
C VAL A 273 15.05 12.26 -0.58
N LEU A 274 13.78 12.60 -0.39
CA LEU A 274 12.90 13.09 -1.45
C LEU A 274 13.38 14.38 -2.13
N PRO A 275 13.99 15.38 -1.45
CA PRO A 275 14.46 16.60 -2.13
C PRO A 275 15.40 16.29 -3.30
N THR A 276 16.30 15.31 -3.13
CA THR A 276 17.23 14.87 -4.19
C THR A 276 16.51 14.29 -5.41
N PHE A 277 15.48 13.47 -5.20
CA PHE A 277 14.70 12.89 -6.30
C PHE A 277 13.84 13.93 -7.06
N MET A 278 13.53 15.03 -6.38
CA MET A 278 12.65 16.10 -6.86
C MET A 278 13.42 17.31 -7.40
N GLY A 279 14.75 17.33 -7.25
CA GLY A 279 15.63 18.40 -7.73
C GLY A 279 15.44 19.72 -6.98
N VAL A 280 15.10 19.65 -5.69
CA VAL A 280 14.87 20.83 -4.81
C VAL A 280 15.72 20.74 -3.55
N THR A 281 15.88 21.86 -2.86
CA THR A 281 16.54 21.92 -1.55
C THR A 281 15.67 21.29 -0.46
N GLY A 282 16.30 20.93 0.67
CA GLY A 282 15.58 20.41 1.84
C GLY A 282 14.56 21.40 2.41
N ASP A 283 14.86 22.70 2.39
CA ASP A 283 13.96 23.75 2.92
C ASP A 283 12.72 23.96 2.03
N GLU A 284 12.91 23.97 0.71
CA GLU A 284 11.81 24.01 -0.27
C GLU A 284 10.90 22.79 -0.08
N PHE A 285 11.49 21.61 0.11
CA PHE A 285 10.72 20.39 0.30
C PHE A 285 10.00 20.33 1.66
N SER A 286 10.61 20.85 2.73
CA SER A 286 9.95 20.99 4.03
C SER A 286 8.71 21.90 3.95
N THR A 287 8.78 22.95 3.11
CA THR A 287 7.64 23.80 2.79
C THR A 287 6.54 23.05 2.03
N ILE A 288 6.92 22.16 1.12
CA ILE A 288 5.98 21.29 0.39
C ILE A 288 5.25 20.34 1.34
N ILE A 289 5.97 19.67 2.26
CA ILE A 289 5.39 18.79 3.28
C ILE A 289 4.37 19.56 4.12
N THR A 290 4.74 20.75 4.61
CA THR A 290 3.87 21.60 5.43
C THR A 290 2.56 21.96 4.72
N LYS A 291 2.65 22.39 3.44
CA LYS A 291 1.48 22.71 2.62
C LYS A 291 0.61 21.48 2.34
N TYR A 292 1.24 20.33 2.08
CA TYR A 292 0.53 19.08 1.85
C TYR A 292 -0.24 18.64 3.11
N PHE A 293 0.38 18.70 4.29
CA PHE A 293 -0.27 18.34 5.56
C PHE A 293 -1.39 19.33 5.91
N ALA A 294 -1.22 20.63 5.65
CA ALA A 294 -2.29 21.62 5.77
C ALA A 294 -3.50 21.28 4.86
N ASN A 295 -3.27 20.76 3.66
CA ASN A 295 -4.37 20.29 2.80
C ASN A 295 -5.06 19.04 3.38
N ILE A 296 -4.28 18.08 3.89
CA ILE A 296 -4.82 16.86 4.51
C ILE A 296 -5.73 17.19 5.70
N THR A 297 -5.28 18.08 6.59
CA THR A 297 -6.05 18.50 7.78
C THR A 297 -7.39 19.15 7.44
N SER A 298 -7.50 19.77 6.26
CA SER A 298 -8.71 20.45 5.77
C SER A 298 -9.81 19.52 5.25
N THR A 299 -9.51 18.22 5.06
CA THR A 299 -10.52 17.22 4.67
C THR A 299 -11.58 17.04 5.77
N PRO A 300 -12.75 16.43 5.46
CA PRO A 300 -13.75 16.11 6.49
C PRO A 300 -13.09 15.57 7.76
N THR A 301 -13.48 16.12 8.90
CA THR A 301 -12.56 16.27 10.05
C THR A 301 -12.15 14.94 10.69
N ASN A 302 -12.71 13.80 10.31
CA ASN A 302 -12.31 12.50 10.85
C ASN A 302 -11.68 11.56 9.80
N GLN A 303 -11.61 11.93 8.52
CA GLN A 303 -11.24 11.00 7.45
C GLN A 303 -9.72 10.92 7.22
N ALA A 304 -9.06 12.07 7.05
CA ALA A 304 -7.62 12.13 6.84
C ALA A 304 -6.92 12.94 7.92
N LYS A 305 -5.76 12.44 8.37
CA LYS A 305 -4.86 13.11 9.32
C LYS A 305 -3.42 12.86 8.95
N ASP A 306 -2.55 13.62 9.59
CA ASP A 306 -1.12 13.58 9.40
C ASP A 306 -0.39 13.40 10.73
N PHE A 307 0.82 12.87 10.66
CA PHE A 307 1.70 12.68 11.80
C PHE A 307 3.09 13.14 11.40
N MET A 308 3.54 14.26 11.96
CA MET A 308 4.84 14.83 11.69
C MET A 308 5.83 14.49 12.82
N THR A 309 6.89 13.78 12.48
CA THR A 309 8.04 13.60 13.38
C THR A 309 9.00 14.79 13.24
N PRO A 310 9.36 15.51 14.33
CA PRO A 310 10.33 16.60 14.27
C PRO A 310 11.70 16.15 13.77
N GLY A 311 12.51 17.12 13.33
CA GLY A 311 13.87 16.86 12.87
C GLY A 311 13.93 16.33 11.44
N SER A 312 15.06 15.69 11.11
CA SER A 312 15.38 15.26 9.76
C SER A 312 15.48 13.73 9.67
N GLY A 313 14.90 13.15 8.63
CA GLY A 313 14.97 11.72 8.37
C GLY A 313 14.13 11.31 7.15
N HIS A 314 13.98 10.01 6.93
CA HIS A 314 13.13 9.47 5.87
C HIS A 314 12.53 8.12 6.29
N GLY A 315 11.22 7.97 6.16
CA GLY A 315 10.47 6.79 6.59
C GLY A 315 10.25 6.73 8.09
N VAL A 316 9.17 7.36 8.56
CA VAL A 316 8.82 7.39 9.99
C VAL A 316 8.52 6.00 10.52
N LEU A 317 7.94 5.11 9.69
CA LEU A 317 7.59 3.75 10.08
C LEU A 317 8.79 2.85 10.42
N TYR A 318 10.00 3.23 9.98
CA TYR A 318 11.25 2.53 10.29
C TYR A 318 11.88 2.97 11.61
N VAL A 319 11.42 4.10 12.16
CA VAL A 319 11.97 4.64 13.40
C VAL A 319 11.44 3.84 14.58
N PRO A 320 12.28 3.47 15.55
CA PRO A 320 11.81 2.95 16.83
C PRO A 320 11.10 4.06 17.63
N ASN A 321 9.82 3.86 17.96
CA ASN A 321 9.02 4.73 18.83
C ASN A 321 9.02 6.23 18.45
N PRO A 322 8.74 6.60 17.19
CA PRO A 322 8.68 8.00 16.79
C PRO A 322 7.53 8.71 17.50
N ALA A 323 7.75 9.99 17.80
CA ALA A 323 6.79 10.87 18.44
C ALA A 323 6.65 12.16 17.64
N SER A 324 5.46 12.77 17.73
CA SER A 324 5.21 14.09 17.18
C SER A 324 5.90 15.19 18.00
N GLY A 325 5.89 16.43 17.50
CA GLY A 325 6.39 17.59 18.26
C GLY A 325 5.64 17.86 19.56
N SER A 326 4.39 17.37 19.67
CA SER A 326 3.57 17.43 20.88
C SER A 326 3.75 16.21 21.81
N GLY A 327 4.66 15.29 21.49
CA GLY A 327 4.95 14.09 22.29
C GLY A 327 3.96 12.93 22.10
N THR A 328 3.03 13.03 21.13
CA THR A 328 2.12 11.91 20.82
C THR A 328 2.90 10.81 20.10
N THR A 329 2.87 9.58 20.62
CA THR A 329 3.57 8.46 20.00
C THR A 329 2.85 7.99 18.75
N MET A 330 3.59 7.54 17.73
CA MET A 330 3.01 6.97 16.52
C MET A 330 2.12 5.77 16.81
N GLN A 331 2.46 4.93 17.80
CA GLN A 331 1.62 3.82 18.24
C GLN A 331 0.23 4.30 18.68
N SER A 332 0.18 5.34 19.52
CA SER A 332 -1.09 5.89 20.02
C SER A 332 -1.91 6.52 18.89
N TRP A 333 -1.25 7.20 17.96
CA TRP A 333 -1.87 7.77 16.78
C TRP A 333 -2.47 6.70 15.86
N LEU A 334 -1.69 5.66 15.55
CA LEU A 334 -2.14 4.51 14.74
C LEU A 334 -3.28 3.74 15.43
N ALA A 335 -3.25 3.59 16.76
CA ALA A 335 -4.36 2.99 17.51
C ALA A 335 -5.65 3.82 17.38
N SER A 336 -5.55 5.16 17.41
CA SER A 336 -6.68 6.06 17.18
C SER A 336 -7.18 6.03 15.73
N MET A 337 -6.30 5.76 14.77
CA MET A 337 -6.67 5.57 13.37
C MET A 337 -7.43 4.25 13.18
N LYS A 338 -6.95 3.17 13.79
CA LYS A 338 -7.56 1.83 13.70
C LYS A 338 -8.95 1.79 14.32
N ASN A 339 -9.14 2.48 15.45
CA ASN A 339 -10.45 2.58 16.08
C ASN A 339 -11.34 3.58 15.31
N LEU A 340 -12.23 3.06 14.46
CA LEU A 340 -13.10 3.91 13.65
C LEU A 340 -14.08 4.77 14.47
N ARG A 341 -14.23 4.53 15.78
CA ARG A 341 -15.06 5.34 16.69
C ARG A 341 -14.26 6.42 17.43
N SER A 342 -12.93 6.40 17.41
CA SER A 342 -12.14 7.45 18.07
C SER A 342 -12.10 8.76 17.28
N ALA A 343 -11.76 9.82 18.02
CA ALA A 343 -11.31 11.09 17.47
C ALA A 343 -9.89 10.90 16.89
N TYR A 344 -9.80 10.86 15.56
CA TYR A 344 -8.52 10.76 14.85
C TYR A 344 -8.02 12.17 14.56
N LYS A 345 -6.82 12.51 15.02
CA LYS A 345 -6.26 13.87 15.00
C LYS A 345 -4.89 13.91 14.32
N SER A 346 -4.49 15.11 13.89
CA SER A 346 -3.17 15.37 13.32
C SER A 346 -2.22 15.84 14.41
N TYR A 347 -0.93 15.58 14.25
CA TYR A 347 0.07 15.80 15.30
C TYR A 347 1.43 16.25 14.80
#